data_AF-A0A455SGK1-F1
#
_entry.id   AF-A0A455SGK1-F1
#
_cell.length_a   1.000
_cell.length_b   1.000
_cell.length_c   1.000
_cell.angle_alpha   90.00
_cell.angle_beta   90.00
_cell.angle_gamma   90.00
#
_symmetry.space_group_name_H-M   'P 1'
#
loop_
_entity.id
_entity.type
_entity.pdbx_description
1 polymer ?
#
loop_
_entity_poly.entity_id
_entity_poly.type
_entity_poly.pdbx_seq_one_letter_code
_entity_poly.pdbx_strand_id
1 'polypeptide(L)'
;MEVYMEALWLQQRAMIRHLLRQHPDWTLQQIADAVGCSTSMVKKWRDRFAHAASNDLSVLFSRPRLPRQPRRSRFSQRVRSRLLELREQPPDGLQRVPGPRTLLFFLHRDPELTDESLPRSSRTVWRILREEGVLVAAEPPQQQPWPPREPLEEVQIDAQGCGSFANGSR
;
A
#
# COMPACT_ATOMS: atom_id res chain seq x y z
N MET A 1 2.10 -12.47 18.10
CA MET A 1 3.51 -12.48 18.55
C MET A 1 4.28 -11.23 18.12
N GLU A 2 4.17 -10.78 16.87
CA GLU A 2 4.92 -9.62 16.34
C GLU A 2 4.63 -8.30 17.11
N VAL A 3 3.36 -8.04 17.45
CA VAL A 3 2.93 -6.86 18.25
C VAL A 3 3.56 -6.82 19.65
N TYR A 4 3.75 -7.98 20.28
CA TYR A 4 4.31 -8.06 21.64
C TYR A 4 5.80 -7.69 21.66
N MET A 5 6.55 -8.10 20.63
CA MET A 5 7.97 -7.77 20.50
C MET A 5 8.18 -6.28 20.20
N GLU A 6 7.34 -5.68 19.36
CA GLU A 6 7.41 -4.24 19.10
C GLU A 6 7.10 -3.42 20.35
N ALA A 7 6.12 -3.83 21.17
CA ALA A 7 5.80 -3.17 22.42
C ALA A 7 6.98 -3.21 23.41
N LEU A 8 7.64 -4.36 23.55
CA LEU A 8 8.84 -4.50 24.39
C LEU A 8 9.98 -3.59 23.91
N TRP A 9 10.23 -3.55 22.60
CA TRP A 9 11.26 -2.66 22.05
C TRP A 9 10.91 -1.18 22.20
N LEU A 10 9.63 -0.82 22.11
CA LEU A 10 9.17 0.55 22.34
C LEU A 10 9.40 0.96 23.80
N GLN A 11 9.05 0.09 24.75
CA GLN A 11 9.29 0.27 26.17
C GLN A 11 10.79 0.48 26.47
N GLN A 12 11.66 -0.39 25.94
CA GLN A 12 13.11 -0.25 26.13
C GLN A 12 13.64 1.09 25.61
N ARG A 13 13.17 1.56 24.45
CA ARG A 13 13.60 2.86 23.88
C ARG A 13 13.11 4.04 24.71
N ALA A 14 11.89 3.96 25.23
CA ALA A 14 11.34 4.98 26.12
C ALA A 14 12.15 5.06 27.42
N MET A 15 12.49 3.91 28.01
CA MET A 15 13.34 3.83 29.21
C MET A 15 14.74 4.40 28.95
N ILE A 16 15.39 4.07 27.83
CA ILE A 16 16.69 4.65 27.45
C ILE A 16 16.61 6.17 27.39
N ARG A 17 15.58 6.73 26.73
CA ARG A 17 15.40 8.19 26.63
C ARG A 17 15.20 8.85 28.00
N HIS A 18 14.45 8.19 28.88
CA HIS A 18 14.20 8.66 30.24
C HIS A 18 15.47 8.69 31.07
N LEU A 19 16.22 7.58 31.10
CA LEU A 19 17.46 7.46 31.86
C LEU A 19 18.56 8.41 31.36
N LEU A 20 18.69 8.60 30.04
CA LEU A 20 19.63 9.58 29.47
C LEU A 20 19.35 11.03 29.91
N ARG A 21 18.11 11.35 30.28
CA ARG A 21 17.73 12.69 30.78
C ARG A 21 17.93 12.81 32.28
N GLN A 22 17.61 11.77 33.03
CA GLN A 22 17.72 11.78 34.49
C GLN A 22 19.17 11.63 34.97
N HIS A 23 19.99 10.89 34.22
CA HIS A 23 21.35 10.55 34.60
C HIS A 23 22.33 10.83 33.45
N PRO A 24 22.68 12.10 33.19
CA PRO A 24 23.60 12.46 32.11
C PRO A 24 25.02 11.89 32.32
N ASP A 25 25.40 11.59 33.56
CA ASP A 25 26.72 11.08 33.94
C ASP A 25 26.84 9.55 33.85
N TRP A 26 25.74 8.84 33.58
CA TRP A 26 25.78 7.39 33.50
C TRP A 26 26.47 6.90 32.23
N THR A 27 27.27 5.86 32.40
CA THR A 27 27.89 5.15 31.28
C THR A 27 26.84 4.41 30.46
N LEU A 28 27.15 4.15 29.18
CA LEU A 28 26.28 3.38 28.30
C LEU A 28 25.99 1.97 28.84
N GLN A 29 26.93 1.39 29.59
CA GLN A 29 26.79 0.07 30.23
C GLN A 29 25.74 0.10 31.34
N GLN A 30 25.80 1.09 32.24
CA GLN A 30 24.83 1.24 33.33
C GLN A 30 23.40 1.41 32.80
N ILE A 31 23.23 2.17 31.71
CA ILE A 31 21.93 2.32 31.04
C ILE A 31 21.47 0.99 30.40
N ALA A 32 22.39 0.25 29.79
CA ALA A 32 22.08 -1.03 29.17
C ALA A 32 21.61 -2.07 30.21
N ASP A 33 22.31 -2.14 31.34
CA ASP A 33 22.00 -3.04 32.45
C ASP A 33 20.65 -2.69 33.09
N ALA A 34 20.37 -1.41 33.31
CA ALA A 34 19.10 -0.94 33.87
C ALA A 34 17.89 -1.21 32.97
N VAL A 35 18.08 -1.23 31.65
CA VAL A 35 17.00 -1.47 30.66
C VAL A 35 16.91 -2.94 30.25
N GLY A 36 17.92 -3.76 30.56
CA GLY A 36 18.03 -5.14 30.08
C GLY A 36 18.24 -5.22 28.56
N CYS A 37 19.07 -4.36 28.00
CA CYS A 37 19.40 -4.37 26.57
C CYS A 37 20.91 -4.28 26.30
N SER A 38 21.32 -4.25 25.03
CA SER A 38 22.75 -4.17 24.67
C SER A 38 23.26 -2.73 24.63
N THR A 39 24.52 -2.52 24.96
CA THR A 39 25.19 -1.21 24.85
C THR A 39 25.16 -0.63 23.43
N SER A 40 25.24 -1.49 22.41
CA SER A 40 25.08 -1.10 21.00
C SER A 40 23.69 -0.51 20.71
N MET A 41 22.64 -1.03 21.34
CA MET A 41 21.29 -0.49 21.24
C MET A 41 21.21 0.88 21.91
N VAL A 42 21.75 1.03 23.13
CA VAL A 42 21.79 2.30 23.85
C VAL A 42 22.53 3.37 23.04
N LYS A 43 23.73 3.06 22.53
CA LYS A 43 24.53 3.98 21.70
C LYS A 43 23.74 4.48 20.49
N LYS A 44 23.17 3.55 19.72
CA LYS A 44 22.37 3.87 18.54
C LYS A 44 21.18 4.78 18.85
N TRP A 45 20.50 4.54 19.98
CA TRP A 45 19.33 5.32 20.35
C TRP A 45 19.68 6.68 20.97
N ARG A 46 20.76 6.78 21.75
CA ARG A 46 21.31 8.06 22.22
C ARG A 46 21.61 8.99 21.04
N ASP A 47 22.33 8.49 20.04
CA ASP A 47 22.70 9.29 18.87
C ASP A 47 21.44 9.73 18.09
N ARG A 48 20.42 8.87 18.00
CA ARG A 48 19.11 9.24 17.41
C ARG A 48 18.36 10.30 18.20
N PHE A 49 18.36 10.21 19.54
CA PHE A 49 17.71 11.19 20.39
C PHE A 49 18.42 12.55 20.37
N ALA A 50 19.74 12.57 20.19
CA ALA A 50 20.49 13.81 20.01
C ALA A 50 20.09 14.58 18.74
N HIS A 51 19.69 13.87 17.67
CA HIS A 51 19.23 14.48 16.42
C HIS A 51 17.71 14.71 16.35
N ALA A 52 16.97 14.38 17.40
CA ALA A 52 15.51 14.50 17.45
C ALA A 52 15.07 15.68 18.32
N ALA A 53 13.92 16.28 18.02
CA ALA A 53 13.36 17.30 18.90
C ALA A 53 13.01 16.71 20.28
N SER A 54 13.22 17.49 21.35
CA SER A 54 13.06 17.02 22.72
C SER A 54 11.66 16.47 23.04
N ASN A 55 10.62 16.90 22.33
CA ASN A 55 9.24 16.43 22.54
C ASN A 55 8.74 15.46 21.46
N ASP A 56 9.59 15.08 20.49
CA ASP A 56 9.18 14.20 19.40
C ASP A 56 9.14 12.73 19.88
N LEU A 57 7.94 12.23 20.17
CA LEU A 57 7.69 10.83 20.56
C LEU A 57 7.74 9.87 19.37
N SER A 58 7.62 10.37 18.13
CA SER A 58 7.66 9.53 16.93
C SER A 58 9.01 8.80 16.79
N VAL A 59 10.07 9.39 17.34
CA VAL A 59 11.43 8.83 17.33
C VAL A 59 11.51 7.51 18.09
N LEU A 60 10.64 7.22 19.05
CA LEU A 60 10.61 5.93 19.75
C LEU A 60 10.23 4.77 18.82
N PHE A 61 9.46 5.06 17.78
CA PHE A 61 9.07 4.07 16.79
C PHE A 61 10.21 3.81 15.79
N SER A 62 10.32 2.56 15.34
CA SER A 62 11.25 2.26 14.25
C SER A 62 10.75 3.01 13.01
N ARG A 63 11.60 3.83 12.37
CA ARG A 63 11.23 4.37 11.05
C ARG A 63 10.87 3.19 10.14
N PRO A 64 9.72 3.24 9.45
CA PRO A 64 9.36 2.17 8.56
C PRO A 64 10.46 2.01 7.52
N ARG A 65 10.76 0.77 7.13
CA ARG A 65 11.69 0.45 6.03
C ARG A 65 11.05 0.79 4.68
N LEU A 66 10.41 1.97 4.59
CA LEU A 66 9.95 2.47 3.31
C LEU A 66 11.20 2.87 2.50
N PRO A 67 11.24 2.51 1.21
CA PRO A 67 12.29 2.97 0.32
C PRO A 67 12.43 4.49 0.42
N ARG A 68 13.65 4.99 0.68
CA ARG A 68 13.93 6.44 0.78
C ARG A 68 13.61 7.21 -0.50
N GLN A 69 13.51 6.51 -1.63
CA GLN A 69 13.04 7.06 -2.89
C GLN A 69 11.79 6.30 -3.33
N PRO A 70 10.74 6.99 -3.81
CA PRO A 70 9.67 6.31 -4.53
C PRO A 70 10.32 5.50 -5.66
N ARG A 71 9.93 4.23 -5.80
CA ARG A 71 10.44 3.38 -6.86
C ARG A 71 10.19 4.11 -8.18
N ARG A 72 11.27 4.47 -8.91
CA ARG A 72 11.15 5.10 -10.22
C ARG A 72 10.13 4.30 -11.03
N SER A 73 9.18 5.00 -11.67
CA SER A 73 8.23 4.35 -12.56
C SER A 73 8.99 3.45 -13.52
N ARG A 74 8.62 2.16 -13.57
CA ARG A 74 9.22 1.20 -14.49
C ARG A 74 9.00 1.57 -15.96
N PHE A 75 7.99 2.39 -16.24
CA PHE A 75 7.56 2.76 -17.59
C PHE A 75 7.83 4.24 -17.83
N SER A 76 8.28 4.57 -19.03
CA SER A 76 8.55 5.94 -19.46
C SER A 76 7.26 6.77 -19.51
N GLN A 77 7.42 8.10 -19.50
CA GLN A 77 6.28 9.01 -19.61
C GLN A 77 5.55 8.84 -20.95
N ARG A 78 6.27 8.51 -22.03
CA ARG A 78 5.69 8.25 -23.35
C ARG A 78 4.66 7.13 -23.32
N VAL A 79 5.01 5.99 -22.71
CA VAL A 79 4.09 4.84 -22.55
C VAL A 79 2.86 5.23 -21.71
N ARG A 80 3.05 6.03 -20.66
CA ARG A 80 1.96 6.52 -19.80
C ARG A 80 1.01 7.43 -20.59
N SER A 81 1.55 8.46 -21.26
CA SER A 81 0.79 9.39 -22.08
C SER A 81 0.02 8.69 -23.19
N ARG A 82 0.64 7.74 -23.88
CA ARG A 82 -0.03 7.02 -24.96
C ARG A 82 -1.17 6.15 -24.46
N LEU A 83 -1.02 5.56 -23.28
CA LEU A 83 -2.08 4.77 -22.64
C LEU A 83 -3.29 5.64 -22.26
N LEU A 84 -3.05 6.89 -21.82
CA LEU A 84 -4.09 7.88 -21.57
C LEU A 84 -4.81 8.28 -22.86
N GLU A 85 -4.04 8.59 -23.91
CA GLU A 85 -4.57 8.98 -25.20
C GLU A 85 -5.43 7.86 -25.82
N LEU A 86 -4.97 6.60 -25.78
CA LEU A 86 -5.77 5.46 -26.24
C LEU A 86 -7.07 5.27 -25.45
N ARG A 87 -7.14 5.75 -24.20
CA ARG A 87 -8.33 5.69 -23.37
C ARG A 87 -9.31 6.83 -23.65
N GLU A 88 -8.79 8.02 -23.94
CA GLU A 88 -9.59 9.20 -24.30
C GLU A 88 -10.09 9.14 -25.75
N GLN A 89 -9.26 8.66 -26.66
CA GLN A 89 -9.51 8.56 -28.10
C GLN A 89 -9.24 7.13 -28.57
N PRO A 90 -10.20 6.21 -28.38
CA PRO A 90 -10.00 4.83 -28.76
C PRO A 90 -9.91 4.69 -30.29
N PRO A 91 -8.84 4.06 -30.82
CA PRO A 91 -8.77 3.70 -32.24
C PRO A 91 -9.82 2.61 -32.58
N ASP A 92 -10.18 2.50 -33.87
CA ASP A 92 -11.10 1.49 -34.42
C ASP A 92 -12.59 1.59 -34.03
N GLY A 93 -13.16 2.80 -33.98
CA GLY A 93 -14.62 2.99 -33.86
C GLY A 93 -15.24 2.41 -32.59
N LEU A 94 -14.41 2.13 -31.58
CA LEU A 94 -14.80 1.66 -30.27
C LEU A 94 -15.65 2.75 -29.59
N GLN A 95 -16.97 2.60 -29.61
CA GLN A 95 -17.91 3.52 -28.93
C GLN A 95 -17.88 3.40 -27.39
N ARG A 96 -16.91 2.69 -26.82
CA ARG A 96 -16.79 2.40 -25.39
C ARG A 96 -15.36 2.65 -24.93
N VAL A 97 -15.23 3.09 -23.67
CA VAL A 97 -13.92 3.25 -23.01
C VAL A 97 -13.17 1.91 -23.05
N PRO A 98 -11.98 1.85 -23.66
CA PRO A 98 -11.29 0.59 -23.86
C PRO A 98 -10.80 -0.01 -22.54
N GLY A 99 -11.06 -1.30 -22.38
CA GLY A 99 -10.57 -2.07 -21.25
C GLY A 99 -9.06 -2.31 -21.33
N PRO A 100 -8.44 -2.83 -20.25
CA PRO A 100 -7.00 -3.03 -20.16
C PRO A 100 -6.44 -4.00 -21.20
N ARG A 101 -7.21 -5.02 -21.63
CA ARG A 101 -6.78 -5.94 -22.69
C ARG A 101 -6.73 -5.25 -24.05
N THR A 102 -7.73 -4.42 -24.35
CA THR A 102 -7.80 -3.60 -25.56
C THR A 102 -6.67 -2.56 -25.58
N LEU A 103 -6.42 -1.90 -24.45
CA LEU A 103 -5.30 -0.97 -24.31
C LEU A 103 -3.96 -1.68 -24.55
N LEU A 104 -3.75 -2.88 -24.00
CA LEU A 104 -2.53 -3.65 -24.26
C LEU A 104 -2.36 -3.99 -25.73
N PHE A 105 -3.44 -4.38 -26.39
CA PHE A 105 -3.41 -4.74 -27.81
C PHE A 105 -2.95 -3.57 -28.68
N PHE A 106 -3.53 -2.38 -28.49
CA PHE A 106 -3.12 -1.20 -29.25
C PHE A 106 -1.72 -0.70 -28.87
N LEU A 107 -1.38 -0.73 -27.58
CA LEU A 107 -0.07 -0.28 -27.11
C LEU A 107 1.09 -1.10 -27.66
N HIS A 108 0.93 -2.42 -27.86
CA HIS A 108 1.98 -3.27 -28.45
C HIS A 108 2.07 -3.16 -29.98
N ARG A 109 1.05 -2.59 -30.64
CA ARG A 109 1.03 -2.36 -32.08
C ARG A 109 1.47 -0.95 -32.45
N ASP A 110 1.76 -0.12 -31.46
CA ASP A 110 2.15 1.25 -31.67
C ASP A 110 3.60 1.34 -32.18
N PRO A 111 3.83 1.83 -33.41
CA PRO A 111 5.18 1.94 -33.95
C PRO A 111 6.06 2.90 -33.16
N GLU A 112 5.48 3.90 -32.48
CA GLU A 112 6.23 4.91 -31.72
C GLU A 112 6.80 4.39 -30.39
N LEU A 113 6.34 3.22 -29.94
CA LEU A 113 6.74 2.62 -28.67
C LEU A 113 7.57 1.34 -28.83
N THR A 114 8.11 1.07 -30.02
CA THR A 114 8.86 -0.15 -30.33
C THR A 114 10.11 -0.32 -29.46
N ASP A 115 10.78 0.77 -29.11
CA ASP A 115 12.00 0.78 -28.27
C ASP A 115 11.73 0.92 -26.76
N GLU A 116 10.46 1.03 -26.38
CA GLU A 116 10.06 1.29 -25.00
C GLU A 116 9.71 -0.01 -24.26
N SER A 117 9.90 -0.03 -22.94
CA SER A 117 9.44 -1.15 -22.13
C SER A 117 7.91 -1.07 -21.99
N LEU A 118 7.19 -2.05 -22.54
CA LEU A 118 5.74 -2.09 -22.48
C LEU A 118 5.19 -2.94 -21.31
N PRO A 119 4.06 -2.55 -20.69
CA PRO A 119 3.38 -3.36 -19.70
C PRO A 119 2.82 -4.63 -20.37
N ARG A 120 3.07 -5.80 -19.79
CA ARG A 120 2.59 -7.09 -20.33
C ARG A 120 1.29 -7.59 -19.74
N SER A 121 0.80 -6.96 -18.66
CA SER A 121 -0.35 -7.45 -17.91
C SER A 121 -1.38 -6.37 -17.65
N SER A 122 -2.66 -6.79 -17.66
CA SER A 122 -3.80 -5.91 -17.38
C SER A 122 -3.68 -5.28 -16.00
N ARG A 123 -3.18 -6.01 -15.00
CA ARG A 123 -2.90 -5.51 -13.65
C ARG A 123 -1.91 -4.34 -13.67
N THR A 124 -0.92 -4.37 -14.56
CA THR A 124 0.06 -3.29 -14.69
C THR A 124 -0.55 -2.05 -15.32
N VAL A 125 -1.36 -2.22 -16.37
CA VAL A 125 -2.13 -1.13 -16.99
C VAL A 125 -3.03 -0.45 -15.96
N TRP A 126 -3.79 -1.22 -15.18
CA TRP A 126 -4.64 -0.68 -14.11
C TRP A 126 -3.86 0.05 -13.02
N ARG A 127 -2.62 -0.37 -12.74
CA ARG A 127 -1.76 0.33 -11.79
C ARG A 127 -1.32 1.68 -12.37
N ILE A 128 -0.86 1.71 -13.62
CA ILE A 128 -0.46 2.95 -14.29
C ILE A 128 -1.63 3.94 -14.33
N LEU A 129 -2.83 3.49 -14.74
CA LEU A 129 -4.02 4.36 -14.78
C LEU A 129 -4.44 4.92 -13.40
N ARG A 130 -4.18 4.19 -12.31
CA ARG A 130 -4.40 4.70 -10.95
C ARG A 130 -3.34 5.69 -10.52
N GLU A 131 -2.08 5.44 -10.87
CA GLU A 131 -0.97 6.37 -10.61
C GLU A 131 -1.17 7.70 -11.35
N GLU A 132 -1.73 7.69 -12.56
CA GLU A 132 -2.07 8.89 -13.34
C GLU A 132 -3.40 9.54 -12.92
N GLY A 133 -4.09 9.03 -11.90
CA GLY A 133 -5.30 9.66 -11.35
C GLY A 133 -6.59 9.51 -12.17
N VAL A 134 -6.57 8.80 -13.31
CA VAL A 134 -7.77 8.59 -14.17
C VAL A 134 -8.74 7.57 -13.57
N LEU A 135 -8.31 6.84 -12.56
CA LEU A 135 -9.18 5.99 -11.76
C LEU A 135 -9.15 6.54 -10.35
N VAL A 136 -10.24 7.21 -9.97
CA VAL A 136 -10.52 7.45 -8.56
C VAL A 136 -10.52 6.08 -7.91
N ALA A 137 -9.62 5.87 -6.94
CA ALA A 137 -9.68 4.67 -6.12
C ALA A 137 -11.08 4.65 -5.51
N ALA A 138 -11.89 3.65 -5.90
CA ALA A 138 -13.18 3.46 -5.25
C ALA A 138 -12.89 3.41 -3.76
N GLU A 139 -13.55 4.29 -2.99
CA GLU A 139 -13.50 4.17 -1.54
C GLU A 139 -13.89 2.73 -1.22
N PRO A 140 -13.12 2.03 -0.35
CA PRO A 140 -13.52 0.71 0.07
C PRO A 140 -14.97 0.81 0.54
N PRO A 141 -15.87 -0.07 0.07
CA PRO A 141 -17.27 0.01 0.47
C PRO A 141 -17.29 0.03 1.99
N GLN A 142 -17.81 1.12 2.56
CA GLN A 142 -18.02 1.18 3.99
C GLN A 142 -18.96 0.04 4.32
N GLN A 143 -18.44 -1.03 4.92
CA GLN A 143 -19.27 -2.06 5.49
C GLN A 143 -19.99 -1.42 6.66
N GLN A 144 -21.19 -0.90 6.42
CA GLN A 144 -22.11 -0.60 7.50
C GLN A 144 -22.44 -1.95 8.14
N PRO A 145 -22.11 -2.15 9.43
CA PRO A 145 -22.55 -3.34 10.14
C PRO A 145 -24.07 -3.31 10.11
N TRP A 146 -24.67 -4.29 9.45
CA TRP A 146 -26.11 -4.48 9.53
C TRP A 146 -26.43 -4.75 11.00
N PRO A 147 -27.42 -4.06 11.59
CA PRO A 147 -27.87 -4.42 12.92
C PRO A 147 -28.27 -5.91 12.90
N PRO A 148 -27.97 -6.66 13.98
CA PRO A 148 -28.41 -8.04 14.07
C PRO A 148 -29.93 -8.08 13.91
N ARG A 149 -30.40 -8.93 12.99
CA ARG A 149 -31.83 -9.17 12.77
C ARG A 149 -32.45 -9.70 14.05
N GLU A 150 -33.68 -9.31 14.33
CA GLU A 150 -34.38 -9.82 15.51
C GLU A 150 -34.63 -11.32 15.35
N PRO A 151 -34.55 -12.12 16.43
CA PRO A 151 -34.94 -13.51 16.37
C PRO A 151 -36.37 -13.63 15.82
N LEU A 152 -36.58 -14.49 14.82
CA LEU A 152 -37.85 -14.72 14.11
C LEU A 152 -38.27 -13.60 13.11
N GLU A 153 -37.38 -12.67 12.76
CA GLU A 153 -37.64 -11.72 11.68
C GLU A 153 -37.81 -12.47 10.33
N GLU A 154 -38.94 -12.24 9.65
CA GLU A 154 -39.23 -12.86 8.35
C GLU A 154 -38.25 -12.33 7.29
N VAL A 155 -37.48 -13.24 6.70
CA VAL A 155 -36.51 -12.91 5.64
C VAL A 155 -37.11 -13.31 4.30
N GLN A 156 -37.37 -12.31 3.45
CA GLN A 156 -37.72 -12.59 2.06
C GLN A 156 -36.48 -13.04 1.29
N ILE A 157 -36.45 -14.31 0.89
CA ILE A 157 -35.43 -14.86 0.01
C ILE A 157 -35.99 -14.81 -1.41
N ASP A 158 -35.45 -13.92 -2.24
CA ASP A 158 -35.70 -13.95 -3.67
C ASP A 158 -34.76 -14.97 -4.32
N ALA A 159 -35.34 -16.04 -4.87
CA ALA A 159 -34.61 -17.03 -5.63
C ALA A 159 -34.77 -16.70 -7.13
N GLN A 160 -33.81 -15.96 -7.69
CA GLN A 160 -33.71 -15.88 -9.15
C GLN A 160 -33.34 -17.26 -9.70
N GLY A 161 -34.27 -17.84 -10.48
CA GLY A 161 -34.22 -19.21 -10.95
C GLY A 161 -32.99 -19.54 -11.80
N CYS A 162 -32.43 -20.73 -11.59
CA CYS A 162 -31.54 -21.37 -12.54
C CYS A 162 -32.27 -21.56 -13.87
N GLY A 163 -31.92 -20.75 -14.88
CA GLY A 163 -32.36 -20.96 -16.24
C GLY A 163 -31.96 -22.36 -16.71
N SER A 164 -32.96 -23.20 -16.99
CA SER A 164 -32.76 -24.48 -17.67
C SER A 164 -32.22 -24.21 -19.07
N PHE A 165 -30.97 -24.59 -19.33
CA PHE A 165 -30.49 -24.76 -20.70
C PHE A 165 -31.11 -26.05 -21.26
N ALA A 166 -32.31 -25.93 -21.81
CA ALA A 166 -32.84 -26.91 -22.77
C ALA A 166 -32.47 -26.42 -24.17
N ASN A 167 -31.57 -27.15 -24.83
CA ASN A 167 -31.53 -27.35 -26.28
C ASN A 167 -30.61 -28.57 -26.50
N GLY A 168 -31.08 -29.71 -26.99
CA GLY A 168 -32.04 -29.87 -28.07
C GLY A 168 -31.24 -30.34 -29.28
N SER A 169 -31.09 -31.65 -29.42
CA SER A 169 -30.47 -32.31 -30.57
C SER A 169 -31.27 -32.04 -31.84
N ARG A 170 -30.61 -31.54 -32.89
CA ARG A 170 -30.57 -32.12 -34.24
C ARG A 170 -29.70 -31.28 -35.17
#